data_AF-A0A937WJW4-F1
#
_entry.id   AF-A0A937WJW4-F1
#
_cell.length_a   1.000
_cell.length_b   1.000
_cell.length_c   1.000
_cell.angle_alpha   90.00
_cell.angle_beta   90.00
_cell.angle_gamma   90.00
#
_symmetry.space_group_name_H-M   'P 1'
#
loop_
_entity.id
_entity.type
_entity.pdbx_description
1 polymer ?
#
loop_
_entity_poly.entity_id
_entity_poly.type
_entity_poly.pdbx_seq_one_letter_code
_entity_poly.pdbx_strand_id
1 'polypeptide(L)'
;MINFKKFERLSNTEYGVIRNLIVEEGLVENSQIEQIIEQVTKDRFNLGKAKADFAHTLDPNDSEACKVIIALCYYAMYHSCRTAVFHTHRNDVDVHEKVASEIGKIVGGHIEESLDFWRAVRNEVDYSPYPALEHPLKELALKAISSATSCLSEVENYLAKRGVKI
;
A
#
# COMPACT_ATOMS: atom_id res chain seq x y z
N MET A 1 30.17 4.54 -11.13
CA MET A 1 28.74 4.14 -11.13
C MET A 1 28.29 4.16 -9.67
N ILE A 2 27.38 5.07 -9.30
CA ILE A 2 26.93 5.21 -7.91
C ILE A 2 26.12 3.95 -7.56
N ASN A 3 26.52 3.25 -6.50
CA ASN A 3 25.82 2.05 -6.04
C ASN A 3 24.59 2.46 -5.24
N PHE A 4 23.43 2.52 -5.91
CA PHE A 4 22.17 2.96 -5.31
C PHE A 4 21.65 2.05 -4.19
N LYS A 5 22.13 0.80 -4.06
CA LYS A 5 21.77 -0.08 -2.92
C LYS A 5 22.19 0.48 -1.57
N LYS A 6 23.20 1.37 -1.53
CA LYS A 6 23.65 2.02 -0.28
C LYS A 6 22.63 3.02 0.27
N PHE A 7 21.68 3.47 -0.54
CA PHE A 7 20.61 4.40 -0.15
C PHE A 7 19.31 3.68 0.26
N GLU A 8 19.25 2.34 0.19
CA GLU A 8 18.05 1.56 0.54
C GLU A 8 17.66 1.66 2.03
N ARG A 9 18.54 2.18 2.90
CA ARG A 9 18.24 2.42 4.31
C ARG A 9 19.00 3.63 4.84
N LEU A 10 18.46 4.83 4.61
CA LEU A 10 18.82 5.97 5.46
C LEU A 10 17.94 5.92 6.71
N SER A 11 18.55 5.96 7.89
CA SER A 11 17.83 6.27 9.11
C SER A 11 17.25 7.69 9.02
N ASN A 12 16.23 8.01 9.83
CA ASN A 12 15.66 9.36 9.87
C ASN A 12 16.72 10.45 10.12
N THR A 13 17.74 10.13 10.93
CA THR A 13 18.88 11.01 11.21
C THR A 13 19.76 11.20 9.99
N GLU A 14 20.12 10.13 9.27
CA GLU A 14 20.93 10.22 8.06
C GLU A 14 20.19 10.93 6.93
N TYR A 15 18.88 10.69 6.80
CA TYR A 15 18.03 11.44 5.87
C TYR A 15 18.02 12.93 6.21
N GLY A 16 17.86 13.29 7.49
CA GLY A 16 17.91 14.67 7.95
C GLY A 16 19.24 15.36 7.64
N VAL A 17 20.36 14.67 7.87
CA VAL A 17 21.70 15.20 7.56
C VAL A 17 21.89 15.42 6.07
N ILE A 18 21.56 14.43 5.22
CA ILE A 18 21.70 14.55 3.77
C ILE A 18 20.77 15.63 3.21
N ARG A 19 19.52 15.67 3.69
CA ARG A 19 18.54 16.70 3.32
C ARG A 19 19.08 18.10 3.63
N ASN A 20 19.58 18.32 4.84
CA ASN A 20 20.12 19.62 5.24
C ASN A 20 21.33 20.00 4.39
N LEU A 21 22.27 19.07 4.15
CA LEU A 21 23.44 19.32 3.31
C LEU A 21 23.05 19.69 1.87
N ILE A 22 22.10 18.99 1.25
CA ILE A 22 21.64 19.28 -0.12
C ILE A 22 20.98 20.67 -0.19
N VAL A 23 20.23 21.05 0.84
CA VAL A 23 19.58 22.36 0.92
C VAL A 23 20.59 23.48 1.18
N GLU A 24 21.55 23.28 2.09
CA GLU A 24 22.61 24.23 2.42
C GLU A 24 23.54 24.50 1.22
N GLU A 25 23.82 23.47 0.42
CA GLU A 25 24.60 23.58 -0.83
C GLU A 25 23.77 24.14 -2.00
N GLY A 26 22.51 24.52 -1.78
CA GLY A 26 21.63 25.13 -2.79
C GLY A 26 21.27 24.21 -3.95
N LEU A 27 21.45 22.89 -3.80
CA LEU A 27 21.21 21.93 -4.86
C LEU A 27 19.73 21.64 -5.08
N VAL A 28 18.92 21.72 -4.01
CA VAL A 28 17.46 21.53 -4.02
C VAL A 28 16.84 22.34 -2.89
N GLU A 29 15.69 22.97 -3.13
CA GLU A 29 14.91 23.60 -2.06
C GLU A 29 14.13 22.56 -1.25
N ASN A 30 13.97 22.80 0.05
CA ASN A 30 13.16 21.93 0.92
C ASN A 30 11.71 21.75 0.44
N SER A 31 11.16 22.80 -0.17
CA SER A 31 9.84 22.82 -0.80
C SER A 31 9.72 21.79 -1.93
N GLN A 32 10.76 21.67 -2.76
CA GLN A 32 10.79 20.76 -3.91
C GLN A 32 10.85 19.29 -3.46
N ILE A 33 11.60 19.00 -2.40
CA ILE A 33 11.67 17.63 -1.83
C ILE A 33 10.29 17.21 -1.31
N GLU A 34 9.62 18.04 -0.52
CA GLU A 34 8.29 17.72 0.01
C GLU A 34 7.24 17.61 -1.11
N GLN A 35 7.31 18.45 -2.14
CA GLN A 35 6.43 18.35 -3.32
C GLN A 35 6.60 17.01 -4.05
N ILE A 36 7.84 16.55 -4.25
CA ILE A 36 8.11 15.25 -4.88
C ILE A 36 7.55 14.12 -4.01
N ILE A 37 7.78 14.17 -2.70
CA ILE A 37 7.25 13.16 -1.77
C ILE A 37 5.73 13.13 -1.80
N GLU A 38 5.08 14.30 -1.79
CA GLU A 38 3.62 14.41 -1.87
C GLU A 38 3.11 13.84 -3.20
N GLN A 39 3.75 14.16 -4.32
CA GLN A 39 3.36 13.64 -5.63
C GLN A 39 3.51 12.11 -5.71
N VAL A 40 4.65 11.58 -5.26
CA VAL A 40 4.88 10.13 -5.20
C VAL A 40 3.86 9.44 -4.31
N THR A 41 3.48 10.08 -3.19
CA THR A 41 2.45 9.56 -2.28
C THR A 41 1.10 9.50 -2.98
N LYS A 42 0.68 10.57 -3.68
CA LYS A 42 -0.57 10.60 -4.46
C LYS A 42 -0.59 9.53 -5.56
N ASP A 43 0.47 9.43 -6.35
CA ASP A 43 0.54 8.48 -7.47
C ASP A 43 0.45 7.03 -6.99
N ARG A 44 1.13 6.70 -5.88
CA ARG A 44 1.08 5.37 -5.29
C ARG A 44 -0.30 5.04 -4.69
N PHE A 45 -0.94 6.01 -4.04
CA PHE A 45 -2.30 5.81 -3.55
C PHE A 45 -3.27 5.58 -4.72
N ASN A 46 -3.17 6.39 -5.77
CA ASN A 46 -4.00 6.29 -6.96
C ASN A 46 -3.84 4.95 -7.69
N LEU A 47 -2.64 4.36 -7.67
CA LEU A 47 -2.43 3.00 -8.16
C LEU A 47 -3.26 1.97 -7.37
N GLY A 48 -3.30 2.08 -6.04
CA GLY A 48 -4.14 1.22 -5.20
C GLY A 48 -5.62 1.44 -5.47
N LYS A 49 -6.04 2.71 -5.52
CA LYS A 49 -7.43 3.10 -5.82
C LYS A 49 -7.92 2.56 -7.17
N ALA A 50 -7.12 2.72 -8.23
CA ALA A 50 -7.45 2.22 -9.57
C ALA A 50 -7.68 0.69 -9.61
N LYS A 51 -6.96 -0.07 -8.77
CA LYS A 51 -7.19 -1.52 -8.65
C LYS A 51 -8.51 -1.84 -7.97
N ALA A 52 -8.86 -1.12 -6.91
CA ALA A 52 -10.17 -1.29 -6.25
C ALA A 52 -11.31 -0.87 -7.19
N ASP A 53 -11.16 0.27 -7.88
CA ASP A 53 -12.14 0.74 -8.87
C ASP A 53 -12.34 -0.29 -9.97
N PHE A 54 -11.27 -0.92 -10.46
CA PHE A 54 -11.37 -2.00 -11.45
C PHE A 54 -12.01 -3.26 -10.88
N ALA A 55 -11.72 -3.63 -9.63
CA ALA A 55 -12.38 -4.77 -8.99
C ALA A 55 -13.91 -4.58 -8.90
N HIS A 56 -14.38 -3.35 -8.69
CA HIS A 56 -15.80 -3.00 -8.66
C HIS A 56 -16.53 -3.17 -10.00
N THR A 57 -15.82 -3.22 -11.13
CA THR A 57 -16.44 -3.38 -12.46
C THR A 57 -16.61 -4.83 -12.89
N LEU A 58 -16.01 -5.78 -12.15
CA LEU A 58 -16.04 -7.21 -12.46
C LEU A 58 -17.32 -7.86 -11.93
N ASP A 59 -17.79 -8.91 -12.60
CA ASP A 59 -19.00 -9.64 -12.20
C ASP A 59 -18.69 -10.65 -11.07
N PRO A 60 -19.20 -10.46 -9.84
CA PRO A 60 -18.99 -11.40 -8.74
C PRO A 60 -19.78 -12.71 -8.90
N ASN A 61 -20.57 -12.90 -9.96
CA ASN A 61 -21.21 -14.18 -10.28
C ASN A 61 -20.32 -15.08 -11.15
N ASP A 62 -19.29 -14.54 -11.80
CA ASP A 62 -18.29 -15.33 -12.50
C ASP A 62 -17.18 -15.75 -11.52
N SER A 63 -16.92 -17.06 -11.44
CA SER A 63 -15.93 -17.62 -10.54
C SER A 63 -14.50 -17.20 -10.87
N GLU A 64 -14.16 -16.99 -12.15
CA GLU A 64 -12.82 -16.53 -12.52
C GLU A 64 -12.68 -15.04 -12.20
N ALA A 65 -13.72 -14.25 -12.47
CA ALA A 65 -13.78 -12.86 -12.04
C ALA A 65 -13.65 -12.72 -10.52
N CYS A 66 -14.24 -13.62 -9.72
CA CYS A 66 -14.07 -13.62 -8.26
C CYS A 66 -12.61 -13.73 -7.81
N LYS A 67 -11.81 -14.60 -8.45
CA LYS A 67 -10.38 -14.72 -8.13
C LYS A 67 -9.64 -13.42 -8.46
N VAL A 68 -9.94 -12.83 -9.61
CA VAL A 68 -9.36 -11.55 -10.05
C VAL A 68 -9.75 -10.41 -9.10
N ILE A 69 -11.01 -10.36 -8.64
CA ILE A 69 -11.49 -9.39 -7.65
C ILE A 69 -10.65 -9.51 -6.36
N ILE A 70 -10.49 -10.71 -5.81
CA ILE A 70 -9.71 -10.95 -4.60
C ILE A 70 -8.28 -10.45 -4.77
N ALA A 71 -7.63 -10.79 -5.89
CA ALA A 71 -6.26 -10.36 -6.18
C ALA A 71 -6.15 -8.83 -6.29
N LEU A 72 -7.05 -8.19 -7.06
CA LEU A 72 -7.07 -6.74 -7.23
C LEU A 72 -7.31 -6.00 -5.91
N CYS A 73 -8.28 -6.46 -5.11
CA CYS A 73 -8.58 -5.90 -3.79
C CYS A 73 -7.38 -6.03 -2.84
N TYR A 74 -6.73 -7.19 -2.81
CA TYR A 74 -5.50 -7.37 -2.04
C TYR A 74 -4.41 -6.37 -2.45
N TYR A 75 -4.14 -6.25 -3.76
CA TYR A 75 -3.14 -5.30 -4.25
C TYR A 75 -3.55 -3.83 -4.01
N ALA A 76 -4.84 -3.51 -4.04
CA ALA A 76 -5.34 -2.19 -3.69
C ALA A 76 -4.98 -1.83 -2.23
N MET A 77 -5.27 -2.72 -1.29
CA MET A 77 -4.91 -2.58 0.13
C MET A 77 -3.40 -2.50 0.32
N TYR A 78 -2.65 -3.39 -0.34
CA TYR A 78 -1.20 -3.40 -0.23
C TYR A 78 -0.57 -2.10 -0.73
N HIS A 79 -1.00 -1.57 -1.88
CA HIS A 79 -0.45 -0.31 -2.41
C HIS A 79 -0.85 0.91 -1.58
N SER A 80 -2.08 0.97 -1.06
CA SER A 80 -2.48 2.05 -0.17
C SER A 80 -1.68 2.01 1.14
N CYS A 81 -1.54 0.83 1.77
CA CYS A 81 -0.73 0.67 2.99
C CYS A 81 0.75 1.01 2.75
N ARG A 82 1.35 0.51 1.66
CA ARG A 82 2.72 0.85 1.28
C ARG A 82 2.91 2.36 1.07
N THR A 83 1.88 3.05 0.59
CA THR A 83 1.89 4.52 0.45
C THR A 83 1.97 5.21 1.81
N ALA A 84 1.16 4.80 2.78
CA ALA A 84 1.24 5.34 4.14
C ALA A 84 2.58 5.02 4.82
N VAL A 85 3.12 3.81 4.65
CA VAL A 85 4.44 3.43 5.17
C VAL A 85 5.53 4.28 4.53
N PHE A 86 5.52 4.45 3.21
CA PHE A 86 6.45 5.33 2.50
C PHE A 86 6.36 6.76 3.01
N HIS A 87 5.15 7.31 3.12
CA HIS A 87 4.96 8.66 3.64
C HIS A 87 5.48 8.78 5.08
N THR A 88 5.24 7.81 5.95
CA THR A 88 5.63 7.96 7.36
C THR A 88 7.11 7.72 7.61
N HIS A 89 7.71 6.73 6.95
CA HIS A 89 9.09 6.32 7.22
C HIS A 89 10.08 6.80 6.17
N ARG A 90 9.61 7.44 5.10
CA ARG A 90 10.42 7.83 3.92
C ARG A 90 11.23 6.65 3.35
N ASN A 91 10.73 5.44 3.54
CA ASN A 91 11.37 4.20 3.14
C ASN A 91 10.43 3.42 2.21
N ASP A 92 10.98 2.90 1.12
CA ASP A 92 10.21 2.11 0.18
C ASP A 92 10.27 0.63 0.54
N VAL A 93 9.26 0.17 1.29
CA VAL A 93 9.11 -1.23 1.67
C VAL A 93 8.23 -1.94 0.65
N ASP A 94 8.72 -3.03 0.06
CA ASP A 94 8.00 -3.83 -0.93
C ASP A 94 7.60 -5.24 -0.42
N VAL A 95 8.31 -5.79 0.57
CA VAL A 95 7.97 -7.08 1.17
C VAL A 95 6.59 -7.04 1.84
N HIS A 96 5.68 -7.93 1.43
CA HIS A 96 4.27 -7.93 1.82
C HIS A 96 4.06 -7.99 3.34
N GLU A 97 4.73 -8.93 4.02
CA GLU A 97 4.72 -9.11 5.47
C GLU A 97 5.18 -7.85 6.19
N LYS A 98 6.22 -7.22 5.63
CA LYS A 98 6.81 -6.03 6.23
C LYS A 98 5.87 -4.83 6.06
N VAL A 99 5.21 -4.68 4.92
CA VAL A 99 4.18 -3.64 4.75
C VAL A 99 3.05 -3.84 5.76
N ALA A 100 2.57 -5.08 5.97
CA ALA A 100 1.53 -5.38 6.96
C ALA A 100 1.95 -4.99 8.38
N SER A 101 3.14 -5.43 8.82
CA SER A 101 3.65 -5.10 10.15
C SER A 101 3.89 -3.60 10.36
N GLU A 102 4.43 -2.90 9.35
CA GLU A 102 4.67 -1.46 9.47
C GLU A 102 3.36 -0.66 9.47
N ILE A 103 2.37 -1.01 8.63
CA ILE A 103 1.08 -0.31 8.64
C ILE A 103 0.32 -0.55 9.96
N GLY A 104 0.43 -1.75 10.54
CA GLY A 104 -0.12 -2.10 11.84
C GLY A 104 0.34 -1.16 12.95
N LYS A 105 1.64 -0.81 12.95
CA LYS A 105 2.25 0.12 13.92
C LYS A 105 1.78 1.56 13.77
N ILE A 106 1.45 2.00 12.55
CA ILE A 106 1.18 3.41 12.26
C ILE A 106 -0.30 3.76 12.12
N VAL A 107 -1.14 2.85 11.61
CA VAL A 107 -2.60 3.06 11.50
C VAL A 107 -3.36 2.23 12.54
N GLY A 108 -3.00 0.97 12.74
CA GLY A 108 -3.61 0.09 13.74
C GLY A 108 -3.51 -1.39 13.37
N GLY A 109 -3.44 -2.27 14.38
CA GLY A 109 -3.22 -3.71 14.21
C GLY A 109 -4.31 -4.42 13.40
N HIS A 110 -5.54 -3.89 13.37
CA HIS A 110 -6.62 -4.45 12.55
C HIS A 110 -6.34 -4.37 11.05
N ILE A 111 -5.55 -3.39 10.58
CA ILE A 111 -5.12 -3.32 9.17
C ILE A 111 -4.06 -4.37 8.87
N GLU A 112 -3.14 -4.63 9.79
CA GLU A 112 -2.16 -5.71 9.69
C GLU A 112 -2.86 -7.07 9.56
N GLU A 113 -3.77 -7.36 10.49
CA GLU A 113 -4.59 -8.58 10.48
C GLU A 113 -5.37 -8.74 9.17
N SER A 114 -5.98 -7.66 8.68
CA SER A 114 -6.72 -7.65 7.40
C SER A 114 -5.81 -7.93 6.20
N LEU A 115 -4.64 -7.30 6.12
CA LEU A 115 -3.68 -7.54 5.04
C LEU A 115 -3.14 -8.98 5.05
N ASP A 116 -2.84 -9.53 6.22
CA ASP A 116 -2.35 -10.90 6.32
C ASP A 116 -3.41 -11.92 5.93
N PHE A 117 -4.65 -11.72 6.39
CA PHE A 117 -5.78 -12.55 5.98
C PHE A 117 -5.95 -12.53 4.45
N TRP A 118 -6.07 -11.34 3.85
CA TRP A 118 -6.30 -11.23 2.41
C TRP A 118 -5.11 -11.68 1.58
N ARG A 119 -3.88 -11.58 2.10
CA ARG A 119 -2.70 -12.15 1.46
C ARG A 119 -2.78 -13.68 1.39
N ALA A 120 -3.18 -14.33 2.48
CA ALA A 120 -3.36 -15.77 2.53
C ALA A 120 -4.46 -16.23 1.56
N VAL A 121 -5.63 -15.58 1.59
CA VAL A 121 -6.74 -15.88 0.66
C VAL A 121 -6.31 -15.67 -0.79
N ARG A 122 -5.59 -14.58 -1.09
CA ARG A 122 -5.07 -14.30 -2.43
C ARG A 122 -4.10 -15.38 -2.90
N ASN A 123 -3.21 -15.84 -2.03
CA ASN A 123 -2.27 -16.91 -2.36
C ASN A 123 -2.98 -18.24 -2.66
N GLU A 124 -4.03 -18.58 -1.90
CA GLU A 124 -4.85 -19.76 -2.16
C GLU A 124 -5.51 -19.68 -3.55
N VAL A 125 -6.12 -18.54 -3.90
CA VAL A 125 -6.83 -18.41 -5.18
C VAL A 125 -5.90 -18.30 -6.40
N ASP A 126 -4.72 -17.68 -6.24
CA ASP A 126 -3.76 -17.46 -7.34
C ASP A 126 -2.92 -18.69 -7.64
N TYR A 127 -2.50 -19.43 -6.61
CA TYR A 127 -1.43 -20.42 -6.74
C TYR A 127 -1.87 -21.85 -6.41
N SER A 128 -2.95 -22.05 -5.66
CA SER A 128 -3.41 -23.39 -5.35
C SER A 128 -4.28 -23.95 -6.49
N PRO A 129 -3.98 -25.16 -7.01
CA PRO A 129 -4.88 -25.85 -7.93
C PRO A 129 -6.20 -26.28 -7.24
N TYR A 130 -6.20 -26.38 -5.91
CA TYR A 130 -7.36 -26.74 -5.10
C TYR A 130 -7.42 -25.83 -3.85
N PRO A 131 -7.93 -24.59 -3.99
CA PRO A 131 -7.93 -23.60 -2.92
C PRO A 131 -8.69 -24.09 -1.68
N ALA A 132 -8.04 -24.07 -0.53
CA ALA A 132 -8.65 -24.44 0.75
C ALA A 132 -9.35 -23.22 1.37
N LEU A 133 -10.50 -22.85 0.81
CA LEU A 133 -11.25 -21.65 1.20
C LEU A 133 -12.32 -21.99 2.26
N GLU A 134 -12.38 -21.17 3.31
CA GLU A 134 -13.41 -21.31 4.37
C GLU A 134 -14.81 -20.90 3.89
N HIS A 135 -14.88 -20.09 2.83
CA HIS A 135 -16.11 -19.50 2.31
C HIS A 135 -16.19 -19.65 0.77
N PRO A 136 -17.40 -19.61 0.19
CA PRO A 136 -17.57 -19.54 -1.26
C PRO A 136 -16.83 -18.34 -1.88
N LEU A 137 -16.25 -18.54 -3.07
CA LEU A 137 -15.46 -17.51 -3.78
C LEU A 137 -16.21 -16.18 -3.95
N LYS A 138 -17.50 -16.23 -4.30
CA LYS A 138 -18.34 -15.04 -4.44
C LYS A 138 -18.46 -14.25 -3.14
N GLU A 139 -18.62 -14.94 -2.01
CA GLU A 139 -18.70 -14.31 -0.70
C GLU A 139 -17.38 -13.64 -0.34
N LEU A 140 -16.26 -14.32 -0.60
CA LEU A 140 -14.92 -13.77 -0.41
C LEU A 140 -14.65 -12.57 -1.31
N ALA A 141 -15.05 -12.61 -2.58
CA ALA A 141 -14.88 -11.49 -3.50
C ALA A 141 -15.64 -10.24 -3.03
N LEU A 142 -16.88 -10.38 -2.59
CA LEU A 142 -17.67 -9.26 -2.06
C LEU A 142 -17.09 -8.72 -0.75
N LYS A 143 -16.61 -9.60 0.14
CA LYS A 143 -15.88 -9.19 1.36
C LYS A 143 -14.59 -8.47 1.02
N ALA A 144 -13.83 -8.94 0.03
CA ALA A 144 -12.57 -8.33 -0.41
C ALA A 144 -12.78 -6.90 -0.90
N ILE A 145 -13.85 -6.67 -1.67
CA ILE A 145 -14.27 -5.34 -2.09
C ILE A 145 -14.52 -4.44 -0.87
N SER A 146 -15.37 -4.88 0.07
CA SER A 146 -15.68 -4.10 1.26
C SER A 146 -14.44 -3.80 2.12
N SER A 147 -13.54 -4.78 2.29
CA SER A 147 -12.29 -4.60 3.04
C SER A 147 -11.35 -3.62 2.34
N ALA A 148 -11.22 -3.70 1.01
CA ALA A 148 -10.39 -2.78 0.25
C ALA A 148 -10.90 -1.35 0.34
N THR A 149 -12.21 -1.14 0.23
CA THR A 149 -12.83 0.19 0.41
C THR A 149 -12.57 0.75 1.82
N SER A 150 -12.76 -0.05 2.87
CA SER A 150 -12.48 0.38 4.25
C SER A 150 -11.01 0.76 4.43
N CYS A 151 -10.10 -0.11 3.99
CA CYS A 151 -8.66 0.11 4.09
C CYS A 151 -8.21 1.37 3.34
N LEU A 152 -8.69 1.59 2.11
CA LEU A 152 -8.39 2.81 1.35
C LEU A 152 -8.84 4.05 2.10
N SER A 153 -10.06 4.06 2.64
CA SER A 153 -10.59 5.19 3.40
C SER A 153 -9.78 5.47 4.68
N GLU A 154 -9.39 4.43 5.41
CA GLU A 154 -8.58 4.57 6.63
C GLU A 154 -7.18 5.11 6.33
N VAL A 155 -6.55 4.61 5.27
CA VAL A 155 -5.24 5.09 4.81
C VAL A 155 -5.34 6.53 4.30
N GLU A 156 -6.37 6.87 3.53
CA GLU A 156 -6.62 8.24 3.06
C GLU A 156 -6.79 9.20 4.24
N ASN A 157 -7.61 8.84 5.22
CA ASN A 157 -7.79 9.62 6.44
C ASN A 157 -6.48 9.80 7.24
N TYR A 158 -5.65 8.75 7.28
CA TYR A 158 -4.34 8.80 7.92
C TYR A 158 -3.38 9.78 7.22
N LEU A 159 -3.36 9.76 5.88
CA LEU A 159 -2.55 10.64 5.04
C LEU A 159 -3.05 12.09 5.12
N ALA A 160 -4.36 12.31 5.11
CA ALA A 160 -5.00 13.62 5.26
C ALA A 160 -4.63 14.30 6.57
N LYS A 161 -4.62 13.56 7.69
CA LYS A 161 -4.17 14.07 9.00
C LYS A 161 -2.70 14.49 9.01
N ARG A 162 -1.91 14.08 8.01
CA ARG A 162 -0.50 14.43 7.82
C ARG A 162 -0.27 15.45 6.70
N GLY A 163 -1.35 16.09 6.23
CA GLY A 163 -1.29 17.17 5.25
C GLY A 163 -1.25 16.72 3.79
N VAL A 164 -1.34 15.41 3.50
CA VAL A 164 -1.43 14.92 2.13
C VAL A 164 -2.89 14.96 1.68
N LYS A 165 -3.16 15.64 0.57
CA LYS A 165 -4.48 15.64 -0.06
C LYS A 165 -4.50 14.61 -1.19
N ILE A 166 -5.31 13.58 -1.06
CA ILE A 166 -5.49 12.52 -2.07
C ILE A 166 -6.69 12.86 -2.95
#